data_AF-A0A7W6PT65-F1
#
_entry.id   AF-A0A7W6PT65-F1
#
_cell.length_a   1.000
_cell.length_b   1.000
_cell.length_c   1.000
_cell.angle_alpha   90.00
_cell.angle_beta   90.00
_cell.angle_gamma   90.00
#
_symmetry.space_group_name_H-M   'P 1'
#
loop_
_entity.id
_entity.type
_entity.pdbx_description
1 polymer ?
#
loop_
_entity_poly.entity_id
_entity_poly.type
_entity_poly.pdbx_seq_one_letter_code
_entity_poly.pdbx_strand_id
1 'polypeptide(L)'
;MDQHETRKKRPSAEREAVCPEARISRSTTLRDDVEILDITNYIPFFLSSINNALSRGASAVYRDRFGIGITEWRTVSMLAIEPEITAARICEVVNLDKAAASRALATLDEMGYLGSVTSEKDPRKRTWWLNDKGYELHATIIRIALAREEALIQGVDPQDLEAAIRAMRIMMKNVKTV
;
A
#
# COMPACT_ATOMS: atom_id res chain seq x y z
N MET A 1 33.29 44.36 -37.75
CA MET A 1 33.34 43.67 -36.45
C MET A 1 31.89 43.37 -36.11
N ASP A 2 31.37 42.26 -36.63
CA ASP A 2 29.99 41.82 -36.35
C ASP A 2 30.05 40.33 -36.02
N GLN A 3 29.79 40.04 -34.76
CA GLN A 3 29.69 38.69 -34.23
C GLN A 3 28.26 38.21 -34.51
N HIS A 4 28.08 37.42 -35.57
CA HIS A 4 26.87 36.61 -35.70
C HIS A 4 27.11 35.27 -35.02
N GLU A 5 26.83 35.27 -33.73
CA GLU A 5 26.79 34.13 -32.84
C GLU A 5 25.73 33.14 -33.37
N THR A 6 26.19 32.05 -33.98
CA THR A 6 25.33 30.94 -34.41
C THR A 6 24.88 30.20 -33.15
N ARG A 7 23.72 30.62 -32.63
CA ARG A 7 22.99 29.95 -31.56
C ARG A 7 22.66 28.51 -32.00
N LYS A 8 23.51 27.54 -31.62
CA LYS A 8 23.21 26.10 -31.70
C LYS A 8 21.87 25.87 -30.99
N LYS A 9 20.82 25.59 -31.78
CA LYS A 9 19.54 25.09 -31.31
C LYS A 9 19.83 23.78 -30.56
N ARG A 10 19.70 23.78 -29.23
CA ARG A 10 19.65 22.54 -28.45
C ARG A 10 18.55 21.66 -29.04
N PRO A 11 18.77 20.34 -29.26
CA PRO A 11 17.68 19.45 -29.66
C PRO A 11 16.57 19.56 -28.61
N SER A 12 15.34 19.72 -29.10
CA SER A 12 14.12 19.61 -28.30
C SER A 12 14.18 18.32 -27.51
N ALA A 13 14.01 18.40 -26.19
CA ALA A 13 13.92 17.25 -25.31
C ALA A 13 12.95 16.23 -25.91
N GLU A 14 13.47 15.07 -26.32
CA GLU A 14 12.68 13.88 -26.58
C GLU A 14 11.86 13.65 -25.31
N ARG A 15 10.53 13.76 -25.41
CA ARG A 15 9.67 13.27 -24.34
C ARG A 15 9.93 11.77 -24.28
N GLU A 16 10.66 11.34 -23.27
CA GLU A 16 10.84 9.92 -22.96
C GLU A 16 9.43 9.33 -22.88
N ALA A 17 9.08 8.47 -23.84
CA ALA A 17 7.74 7.92 -23.92
C ALA A 17 7.47 7.19 -22.59
N VAL A 18 6.27 7.37 -22.05
CA VAL A 18 5.87 6.79 -20.76
C VAL A 18 4.94 5.61 -21.04
N CYS A 19 4.76 4.69 -20.09
CA CYS A 19 3.71 3.70 -20.23
C CYS A 19 2.33 4.39 -20.32
N PRO A 20 1.44 3.94 -21.22
CA PRO A 20 1.51 2.68 -21.96
C PRO A 20 2.33 2.72 -23.26
N GLU A 21 2.63 3.89 -23.83
CA GLU A 21 3.28 4.00 -25.15
C GLU A 21 4.71 3.43 -25.20
N ALA A 22 5.43 3.41 -24.07
CA ALA A 22 6.78 2.87 -23.95
C ALA A 22 6.86 1.51 -23.23
N ARG A 23 5.75 0.77 -23.17
CA ARG A 23 5.77 -0.54 -22.51
C ARG A 23 6.67 -1.52 -23.28
N ILE A 24 7.74 -1.99 -22.64
CA ILE A 24 8.70 -2.93 -23.24
C ILE A 24 8.16 -4.37 -23.24
N SER A 25 7.48 -4.79 -22.16
CA SER A 25 6.91 -6.14 -22.01
C SER A 25 5.48 -6.23 -22.54
N ARG A 26 5.06 -7.41 -23.03
CA ARG A 26 3.65 -7.65 -23.43
C ARG A 26 2.88 -8.29 -22.28
N SER A 27 1.68 -7.78 -21.98
CA SER A 27 0.77 -8.40 -21.00
C SER A 27 0.00 -9.60 -21.56
N THR A 28 0.20 -9.93 -22.84
CA THR A 28 -0.50 -11.00 -23.53
C THR A 28 0.49 -11.91 -24.25
N THR A 29 0.09 -13.15 -24.45
CA THR A 29 0.79 -14.17 -25.25
C THR A 29 -0.24 -14.96 -26.08
N LEU A 30 0.22 -15.77 -27.02
CA LEU A 30 -0.65 -16.61 -27.85
C LEU A 30 -0.63 -18.05 -27.35
N ARG A 31 -1.82 -18.66 -27.25
CA ARG A 31 -1.99 -20.10 -27.08
C ARG A 31 -3.02 -20.58 -28.11
N ASP A 32 -2.60 -21.44 -29.03
CA ASP A 32 -3.42 -21.96 -30.13
C ASP A 32 -4.11 -20.82 -30.92
N ASP A 33 -3.33 -19.80 -31.31
CA ASP A 33 -3.79 -18.58 -32.00
C ASP A 33 -4.79 -17.68 -31.23
N VAL A 34 -5.07 -18.01 -29.96
CA VAL A 34 -5.89 -17.19 -29.06
C VAL A 34 -5.01 -16.30 -28.20
N GLU A 35 -5.29 -14.99 -28.19
CA GLU A 35 -4.64 -14.06 -27.26
C GLU A 35 -5.11 -14.32 -25.82
N ILE A 36 -4.14 -14.58 -24.94
CA ILE A 36 -4.37 -14.83 -23.51
C ILE A 36 -3.46 -13.94 -22.66
N LEU A 37 -3.77 -13.80 -21.38
CA LEU A 37 -2.91 -13.07 -20.44
C LEU A 37 -1.58 -13.78 -20.23
N ASP A 38 -0.49 -13.02 -20.30
CA ASP A 38 0.83 -13.45 -19.87
C ASP A 38 1.07 -13.03 -18.42
N ILE A 39 0.86 -13.95 -17.48
CA ILE A 39 1.04 -13.70 -16.05
C ILE A 39 2.48 -13.35 -15.67
N THR A 40 3.47 -13.64 -16.52
CA THR A 40 4.87 -13.28 -16.28
C THR A 40 5.15 -11.80 -16.54
N ASN A 41 4.24 -11.12 -17.23
CA ASN A 41 4.36 -9.71 -17.59
C ASN A 41 3.11 -8.89 -17.21
N TYR A 42 2.12 -9.49 -16.55
CA TYR A 42 0.85 -8.85 -16.20
C TYR A 42 0.84 -8.34 -14.75
N ILE A 43 1.02 -7.03 -14.58
CA ILE A 43 1.11 -6.35 -13.27
C ILE A 43 -0.01 -6.75 -12.27
N PRO A 44 -1.30 -6.79 -12.65
CA PRO A 44 -2.35 -7.16 -11.70
C PRO A 44 -2.18 -8.56 -11.09
N PHE A 45 -1.59 -9.51 -11.82
CA PHE A 45 -1.26 -10.83 -11.29
C PHE A 45 -0.22 -10.74 -10.17
N PHE A 46 0.86 -9.98 -10.36
CA PHE A 46 1.88 -9.80 -9.32
C PHE A 46 1.32 -9.10 -8.08
N LEU A 47 0.60 -8.00 -8.26
CA LEU A 47 0.02 -7.23 -7.15
C LEU A 47 -0.94 -8.08 -6.31
N SER A 48 -1.85 -8.82 -6.97
CA SER A 48 -2.81 -9.68 -6.27
C SER A 48 -2.11 -10.86 -5.60
N SER A 49 -1.20 -11.55 -6.28
CA SER A 49 -0.50 -12.73 -5.76
C SER A 49 0.37 -12.40 -4.54
N ILE A 50 1.16 -11.33 -4.61
CA ILE A 50 2.01 -10.86 -3.52
C ILE A 50 1.14 -10.41 -2.33
N ASN A 51 0.15 -9.54 -2.56
CA ASN A 51 -0.72 -9.05 -1.48
C ASN A 51 -1.46 -10.20 -0.78
N ASN A 52 -1.95 -11.18 -1.55
CA ASN A 52 -2.65 -12.34 -1.00
C ASN A 52 -1.72 -13.21 -0.14
N ALA A 53 -0.50 -13.48 -0.61
CA ALA A 53 0.49 -14.26 0.15
C ALA A 53 0.91 -13.53 1.44
N LEU A 54 1.22 -12.23 1.35
CA LEU A 54 1.59 -11.40 2.50
C LEU A 54 0.45 -11.32 3.52
N SER A 55 -0.77 -11.05 3.05
CA SER A 55 -1.95 -10.92 3.92
C SER A 55 -2.25 -12.22 4.65
N ARG A 56 -2.25 -13.37 3.95
CA ARG A 56 -2.49 -14.68 4.60
C ARG A 56 -1.43 -15.01 5.64
N GLY A 57 -0.15 -14.89 5.27
CA GLY A 57 0.95 -15.21 6.18
C GLY A 57 0.97 -14.29 7.41
N ALA A 58 0.72 -13.00 7.23
CA ALA A 58 0.70 -12.05 8.34
C ALA A 58 -0.49 -12.31 9.27
N SER A 59 -1.68 -12.51 8.70
CA SER A 59 -2.91 -12.80 9.45
C SER A 59 -2.80 -14.06 10.30
N ALA A 60 -2.13 -15.11 9.81
CA ALA A 60 -1.86 -16.32 10.58
C ALA A 60 -0.91 -16.07 11.77
N VAL A 61 0.23 -15.41 11.51
CA VAL A 61 1.23 -15.10 12.54
C VAL A 61 0.65 -14.19 13.62
N TYR A 62 -0.12 -13.18 13.25
CA TYR A 62 -0.67 -12.22 14.20
C TYR A 62 -1.78 -12.82 15.06
N ARG A 63 -2.61 -13.71 14.49
CA ARG A 63 -3.65 -14.40 15.26
C ARG A 63 -3.04 -15.32 16.30
N ASP A 64 -2.05 -16.11 15.89
CA ASP A 64 -1.36 -17.05 16.76
C ASP A 64 -0.68 -16.35 17.95
N ARG A 65 -0.01 -15.23 17.69
CA ARG A 65 0.81 -14.56 18.70
C ARG A 65 0.10 -13.48 19.51
N PHE A 66 -0.91 -12.83 18.93
CA PHE A 66 -1.52 -11.62 19.50
C PHE A 66 -3.05 -11.64 19.50
N GLY A 67 -3.68 -12.67 18.93
CA GLY A 67 -5.14 -12.76 18.83
C GLY A 67 -5.76 -11.80 17.81
N ILE A 68 -4.97 -11.13 16.97
CA ILE A 68 -5.47 -10.16 15.98
C ILE A 68 -5.17 -10.61 14.55
N GLY A 69 -6.02 -10.23 13.59
CA GLY A 69 -5.80 -10.48 12.17
C GLY A 69 -5.03 -9.37 11.47
N ILE A 70 -4.85 -9.53 10.16
CA ILE A 70 -4.20 -8.53 9.30
C ILE A 70 -4.98 -7.21 9.24
N THR A 71 -6.31 -7.26 9.33
CA THR A 71 -7.15 -6.06 9.30
C THR A 71 -6.93 -5.23 10.55
N GLU A 72 -6.94 -5.86 11.71
CA GLU A 72 -6.65 -5.23 13.00
C GLU A 72 -5.23 -4.67 13.03
N TRP A 73 -4.24 -5.42 12.54
CA TRP A 73 -2.87 -4.90 12.40
C TRP A 73 -2.84 -3.64 11.54
N ARG A 74 -3.47 -3.64 10.36
CA ARG A 74 -3.52 -2.47 9.48
C ARG A 74 -4.21 -1.27 10.17
N THR A 75 -5.25 -1.51 10.96
CA THR A 75 -5.90 -0.47 11.76
C THR A 75 -4.95 0.08 12.84
N VAL A 76 -4.24 -0.79 13.57
CA VAL A 76 -3.24 -0.38 14.57
C VAL A 76 -2.13 0.44 13.92
N SER A 77 -1.54 -0.04 12.82
CA SER A 77 -0.51 0.70 12.09
C SER A 77 -1.02 2.06 11.60
N MET A 78 -2.26 2.12 11.09
CA MET A 78 -2.83 3.38 10.63
C MET A 78 -3.02 4.37 11.78
N LEU A 79 -3.52 3.93 12.93
CA LEU A 79 -3.67 4.79 14.11
C LEU A 79 -2.33 5.24 14.70
N ALA A 80 -1.25 4.47 14.51
CA ALA A 80 0.10 4.90 14.86
C ALA A 80 0.67 5.95 13.88
N ILE A 81 0.30 5.87 12.59
CA ILE A 81 0.72 6.83 11.54
C ILE A 81 -0.04 8.15 11.66
N GLU A 82 -1.36 8.07 11.84
CA GLU A 82 -2.26 9.22 11.91
C GLU A 82 -3.21 9.02 13.11
N PRO A 83 -2.85 9.53 14.30
CA PRO A 83 -3.70 9.42 15.48
C PRO A 83 -4.94 10.32 15.40
N GLU A 84 -5.93 10.05 16.24
CA GLU A 84 -7.18 10.83 16.38
C GLU A 84 -8.05 10.89 15.11
N ILE A 85 -8.02 9.83 14.31
CA ILE A 85 -8.77 9.74 13.05
C ILE A 85 -10.08 8.97 13.18
N THR A 86 -10.97 9.16 12.21
CA THR A 86 -12.24 8.43 12.13
C THR A 86 -12.08 7.08 11.41
N ALA A 87 -13.05 6.18 11.59
CA ALA A 87 -13.14 4.95 10.80
C ALA A 87 -13.17 5.23 9.28
N ALA A 88 -13.78 6.34 8.84
CA ALA A 88 -13.81 6.72 7.43
C ALA A 88 -12.41 7.05 6.89
N ARG A 89 -11.59 7.74 7.68
CA ARG A 89 -10.20 8.05 7.33
C ARG A 89 -9.35 6.78 7.26
N ILE A 90 -9.57 5.83 8.16
CA ILE A 90 -8.92 4.51 8.10
C ILE A 90 -9.29 3.78 6.80
N CYS A 91 -10.57 3.77 6.41
CA CYS A 91 -11.00 3.14 5.16
C CYS A 91 -10.32 3.77 3.93
N GLU A 92 -10.25 5.11 3.90
CA GLU A 92 -9.66 5.87 2.80
C GLU A 92 -8.18 5.57 2.58
N VAL A 93 -7.41 5.42 3.66
CA VAL A 93 -5.95 5.25 3.57
C VAL A 93 -5.56 3.78 3.45
N VAL A 94 -6.22 2.91 4.20
CA VAL A 94 -5.87 1.47 4.27
C VAL A 94 -6.55 0.67 3.14
N ASN A 95 -7.46 1.28 2.38
CA ASN A 95 -8.30 0.61 1.38
C ASN A 95 -9.07 -0.59 1.98
N LEU A 96 -9.58 -0.41 3.19
CA LEU A 96 -10.52 -1.36 3.81
C LEU A 96 -11.96 -0.96 3.51
N ASP A 97 -12.83 -1.94 3.33
CA ASP A 97 -14.26 -1.67 3.34
C ASP A 97 -14.71 -1.19 4.73
N LYS A 98 -15.80 -0.42 4.75
CA LYS A 98 -16.34 0.19 5.96
C LYS A 98 -16.66 -0.83 7.06
N ALA A 99 -17.16 -2.00 6.68
CA ALA A 99 -17.53 -3.03 7.64
C ALA A 99 -16.28 -3.70 8.24
N ALA A 100 -15.24 -3.93 7.45
CA ALA A 100 -13.96 -4.45 7.91
C ALA A 100 -13.27 -3.48 8.87
N ALA A 101 -13.20 -2.19 8.54
CA ALA A 101 -12.61 -1.20 9.42
C ALA A 101 -13.39 -1.07 10.75
N SER A 102 -14.73 -1.09 10.68
CA SER A 102 -15.57 -1.03 11.87
C SER A 102 -15.40 -2.26 12.78
N ARG A 103 -15.33 -3.47 12.20
CA ARG A 103 -15.09 -4.70 12.97
C ARG A 103 -13.71 -4.68 13.63
N ALA A 104 -12.67 -4.28 12.90
CA ALA A 104 -11.32 -4.19 13.45
C ALA A 104 -11.24 -3.18 14.61
N LEU A 105 -11.85 -2.01 14.48
CA LEU A 105 -11.93 -1.04 15.57
C LEU A 105 -12.67 -1.59 16.79
N ALA A 106 -13.82 -2.26 16.59
CA ALA A 106 -14.58 -2.86 17.69
C ALA A 106 -13.75 -3.93 18.43
N THR A 107 -13.11 -4.85 17.69
CA THR A 107 -12.25 -5.87 18.28
C THR A 107 -11.08 -5.27 19.06
N LEU A 108 -10.41 -4.24 18.51
CA LEU A 108 -9.29 -3.59 19.19
C LEU A 108 -9.73 -2.77 20.43
N ASP A 109 -10.92 -2.17 20.40
CA ASP A 109 -11.55 -1.48 21.54
C ASP A 109 -11.88 -2.48 22.66
N GLU A 110 -12.52 -3.60 22.32
CA GLU A 110 -12.84 -4.71 23.24
C GLU A 110 -11.57 -5.30 23.89
N MET A 111 -10.47 -5.39 23.14
CA MET A 111 -9.17 -5.83 23.65
C MET A 111 -8.43 -4.76 24.47
N GLY A 112 -8.97 -3.53 24.54
CA GLY A 112 -8.43 -2.42 25.33
C GLY A 112 -7.18 -1.78 24.73
N TYR A 113 -6.98 -1.84 23.41
CA TYR A 113 -5.84 -1.21 22.73
C TYR A 113 -6.09 0.24 22.29
N LEU A 114 -7.35 0.68 22.30
CA LEU A 114 -7.76 1.96 21.74
C LEU A 114 -8.22 2.93 22.81
N GLY A 115 -8.02 4.22 22.54
CA GLY A 115 -8.82 5.30 23.09
C GLY A 115 -9.75 5.84 22.01
N SER A 116 -10.83 6.51 22.43
CA SER A 116 -11.79 7.10 21.50
C SER A 116 -12.59 8.23 22.10
N VAL A 117 -13.09 9.13 21.26
CA VAL A 117 -14.07 10.15 21.65
C VAL A 117 -15.15 10.28 20.58
N THR A 118 -16.40 10.40 21.02
CA THR A 118 -17.54 10.67 20.14
C THR A 118 -17.73 12.16 20.00
N SER A 119 -17.93 12.65 18.78
CA SER A 119 -18.17 14.07 18.53
C SER A 119 -19.51 14.51 19.14
N GLU A 120 -19.48 15.61 19.90
CA GLU A 120 -20.69 16.23 20.46
C GLU A 120 -21.67 16.70 19.38
N LYS A 121 -21.16 17.06 18.20
CA LYS A 121 -21.96 17.58 17.07
C LYS A 121 -22.56 16.48 16.21
N ASP A 122 -21.95 15.29 16.21
CA ASP A 122 -22.40 14.15 15.41
C ASP A 122 -22.05 12.84 16.13
N PRO A 123 -23.01 12.21 16.82
CA PRO A 123 -22.79 10.95 17.55
C PRO A 123 -22.31 9.80 16.66
N ARG A 124 -22.43 9.94 15.34
CA ARG A 124 -21.96 8.93 14.36
C ARG A 124 -20.48 9.09 14.03
N LYS A 125 -19.85 10.19 14.47
CA LYS A 125 -18.41 10.45 14.29
C LYS A 125 -17.67 10.17 15.59
N ARG A 126 -16.99 9.03 15.63
CA ARG A 126 -16.03 8.66 16.67
C ARG A 126 -14.62 8.75 16.10
N THR A 127 -13.75 9.44 16.80
CA THR A 127 -12.30 9.46 16.53
C THR A 127 -11.60 8.46 17.45
N TRP A 128 -10.50 7.90 16.95
CA TRP A 128 -9.79 6.79 17.57
C TRP A 128 -8.30 7.08 17.61
N TRP A 129 -7.62 6.57 18.64
CA TRP A 129 -6.17 6.60 18.76
C TRP A 129 -5.69 5.34 19.49
N LEU A 130 -4.39 5.04 19.40
CA LEU A 130 -3.78 4.01 20.23
C LEU A 130 -3.57 4.54 21.64
N ASN A 131 -3.94 3.76 22.65
CA ASN A 131 -3.49 4.00 24.03
C ASN A 131 -2.09 3.37 24.24
N ASP A 132 -1.54 3.45 25.46
CA ASP A 132 -0.22 2.91 25.78
C ASP A 132 -0.09 1.41 25.42
N LYS A 133 -1.09 0.60 25.78
CA LYS A 133 -1.16 -0.83 25.42
C LYS A 133 -1.20 -1.04 23.91
N GLY A 134 -1.90 -0.18 23.18
CA GLY A 134 -1.94 -0.17 21.71
C GLY A 134 -0.57 0.13 21.09
N TYR A 135 0.18 1.08 21.64
CA TYR A 135 1.55 1.37 21.20
C TYR A 135 2.53 0.25 21.54
N GLU A 136 2.39 -0.42 22.68
CA GLU A 136 3.18 -1.62 23.02
C GLU A 136 2.94 -2.77 22.02
N LEU A 137 1.67 -3.00 21.66
CA LEU A 137 1.30 -3.94 20.61
C LEU A 137 1.94 -3.55 19.28
N HIS A 138 1.84 -2.27 18.90
CA HIS A 138 2.44 -1.76 17.67
C HIS A 138 3.96 -1.96 17.63
N ALA A 139 4.67 -1.61 18.70
CA ALA A 139 6.13 -1.76 18.82
C ALA A 139 6.58 -3.22 18.73
N THR A 140 5.72 -4.16 19.11
CA THR A 140 5.99 -5.59 18.99
C THR A 140 5.76 -6.08 17.55
N ILE A 141 4.62 -5.74 16.96
CA ILE A 141 4.24 -6.26 15.64
C ILE A 141 5.06 -5.61 14.52
N ILE A 142 5.44 -4.32 14.64
CA ILE A 142 6.22 -3.64 13.59
C ILE A 142 7.53 -4.37 13.27
N ARG A 143 8.19 -4.94 14.27
CA ARG A 143 9.43 -5.73 14.07
C ARG A 143 9.17 -6.99 13.23
N ILE A 144 8.04 -7.66 13.45
CA ILE A 144 7.63 -8.82 12.64
C ILE A 144 7.25 -8.37 11.23
N ALA A 145 6.56 -7.24 11.10
CA ALA A 145 6.18 -6.69 9.80
C ALA A 145 7.43 -6.34 8.96
N LEU A 146 8.43 -5.69 9.55
CA LEU A 146 9.69 -5.33 8.90
C LEU A 146 10.50 -6.57 8.52
N ALA A 147 10.60 -7.59 9.38
CA ALA A 147 11.28 -8.84 9.02
C ALA A 147 10.60 -9.58 7.86
N ARG A 148 9.26 -9.47 7.75
CA ARG A 148 8.51 -10.03 6.63
C ARG A 148 8.73 -9.24 5.34
N GLU A 149 8.89 -7.92 5.43
CA GLU A 149 9.28 -7.08 4.29
C GLU A 149 10.71 -7.41 3.84
N GLU A 150 11.65 -7.52 4.76
CA GLU A 150 13.04 -7.91 4.48
C GLU A 150 13.10 -9.25 3.71
N ALA A 151 12.36 -10.26 4.18
CA ALA A 151 12.27 -11.54 3.48
C ALA A 151 11.61 -11.44 2.09
N LEU A 152 10.67 -10.51 1.89
CA LEU A 152 10.00 -10.29 0.61
C LEU A 152 10.96 -9.70 -0.43
N ILE A 153 11.83 -8.78 -0.02
CA ILE A 153 12.75 -8.06 -0.91
C ILE A 153 14.14 -8.69 -0.99
N GLN A 154 14.37 -9.80 -0.29
CA GLN A 154 15.65 -10.48 -0.26
C GLN A 154 16.12 -10.84 -1.67
N GLY A 155 17.33 -10.38 -2.04
CA GLY A 155 17.96 -10.67 -3.34
C GLY A 155 17.53 -9.75 -4.49
N VAL A 156 16.66 -8.77 -4.26
CA VAL A 156 16.31 -7.74 -5.24
C VAL A 156 17.43 -6.71 -5.34
N ASP A 157 17.82 -6.31 -6.56
CA ASP A 157 18.77 -5.21 -6.73
C ASP A 157 18.18 -3.90 -6.16
N PRO A 158 18.94 -3.10 -5.40
CA PRO A 158 18.42 -1.86 -4.81
C PRO A 158 17.83 -0.88 -5.84
N GLN A 159 18.39 -0.82 -7.05
CA GLN A 159 17.89 0.06 -8.11
C GLN A 159 16.55 -0.44 -8.66
N ASP A 160 16.38 -1.76 -8.79
CA ASP A 160 15.12 -2.37 -9.21
C ASP A 160 14.02 -2.16 -8.16
N LEU A 161 14.36 -2.30 -6.88
CA LEU A 161 13.41 -2.05 -5.78
C LEU A 161 12.96 -0.59 -5.78
N GLU A 162 13.89 0.36 -5.91
CA GLU A 162 13.56 1.79 -5.99
C GLU A 162 12.74 2.12 -7.24
N ALA A 163 13.04 1.49 -8.38
CA ALA A 163 12.25 1.63 -9.60
C ALA A 163 10.82 1.10 -9.41
N ALA A 164 10.66 -0.05 -8.78
CA ALA A 164 9.37 -0.64 -8.45
C ALA A 164 8.56 0.27 -7.52
N ILE A 165 9.16 0.83 -6.46
CA ILE A 165 8.50 1.77 -5.55
C ILE A 165 8.03 3.03 -6.29
N ARG A 166 8.87 3.60 -7.16
CA ARG A 166 8.48 4.75 -8.00
C ARG A 166 7.28 4.42 -8.89
N ALA A 167 7.31 3.28 -9.58
CA ALA A 167 6.21 2.83 -10.43
C ALA A 167 4.93 2.60 -9.62
N MET A 168 5.02 1.95 -8.45
CA MET A 168 3.89 1.71 -7.55
C MET A 168 3.24 3.00 -7.06
N ARG A 169 4.01 4.03 -6.73
CA ARG A 169 3.46 5.34 -6.34
C ARG A 169 2.63 5.99 -7.46
N ILE A 170 3.07 5.86 -8.72
CA ILE A 170 2.33 6.35 -9.89
C ILE A 170 1.04 5.52 -10.08
N MET A 171 1.14 4.19 -10.02
CA MET A 171 -0.02 3.29 -10.13
C MET A 171 -1.06 3.58 -9.04
N MET A 172 -0.64 3.81 -7.80
CA MET A 172 -1.53 4.20 -6.70
C MET A 172 -2.28 5.50 -6.97
N LYS A 173 -1.64 6.49 -7.62
CA LYS A 173 -2.32 7.72 -8.04
C LYS A 173 -3.38 7.43 -9.09
N ASN A 174 -3.06 6.57 -10.07
CA ASN A 174 -3.98 6.24 -11.15
C ASN A 174 -5.24 5.53 -10.62
N VAL A 175 -5.09 4.61 -9.66
CA VAL A 175 -6.24 3.90 -9.04
C VAL A 175 -7.22 4.86 -8.37
N LYS A 176 -6.76 5.96 -7.76
CA LYS A 176 -7.64 6.97 -7.15
C LYS A 176 -8.42 7.81 -8.16
N THR A 177 -8.06 7.72 -9.44
CA THR A 177 -8.63 8.55 -10.52
C THR A 177 -9.57 7.74 -11.43
N VAL A 178 -9.67 6.43 -11.21
CA VAL A 178 -10.55 5.48 -11.90
C VAL A 178 -11.75 5.19 -11.01
#